data_AF-A0A0S4KW88-F1
#
_entry.id   AF-A0A0S4KW88-F1
#
_cell.length_a   1.000
_cell.length_b   1.000
_cell.length_c   1.000
_cell.angle_alpha   90.00
_cell.angle_beta   90.00
_cell.angle_gamma   90.00
#
_symmetry.space_group_name_H-M   'P 1'
#
loop_
_entity.id
_entity.type
_entity.pdbx_description
1 polymer ?
#
loop_
_entity_poly.entity_id
_entity_poly.type
_entity_poly.pdbx_seq_one_letter_code
_entity_poly.pdbx_strand_id
1 'polypeptide(L)' 'MKTTIEIDQRLLRQAQKTLGTETIKGTVEASLRSVIQRGQLQKLADALGTIPLDLTPERLRSHRHKRTPHVSG' A
#
# COMPACT_ATOMS: atom_id res chain seq x y z
N MET A 1 -18.57 16.24 13.89
CA MET A 1 -17.87 16.34 15.18
C MET A 1 -16.62 17.20 14.99
N LYS A 2 -16.32 18.12 15.90
CA LYS A 2 -15.10 18.95 15.85
C LYS A 2 -14.16 18.44 16.94
N THR A 3 -12.92 18.15 16.56
CA THR A 3 -11.87 17.69 17.46
C THR A 3 -10.67 18.60 17.27
N THR A 4 -10.11 19.08 18.37
CA THR A 4 -8.88 19.88 18.35
C THR A 4 -7.71 18.95 18.63
N ILE A 5 -6.69 18.99 17.78
CA ILE A 5 -5.46 18.20 17.89
C ILE A 5 -4.27 19.09 17.56
N GLU A 6 -3.15 18.85 18.24
CA GLU A 6 -1.88 19.47 17.89
C GLU A 6 -1.16 18.63 16.84
N ILE A 7 -0.69 19.26 15.78
CA ILE A 7 0.04 18.62 14.68
C ILE A 7 1.26 19.48 14.34
N ASP A 8 2.42 18.84 14.19
CA ASP A 8 3.61 19.50 13.64
C ASP A 8 3.34 20.00 12.21
N GLN A 9 3.49 21.31 11.99
CA GLN A 9 3.26 21.94 10.69
C GLN A 9 4.18 21.43 9.56
N ARG A 10 5.39 20.94 9.88
CA ARG A 10 6.30 20.37 8.88
C ARG A 10 5.75 19.02 8.39
N LEU A 11 5.29 18.19 9.33
CA LEU A 11 4.63 16.91 9.03
C LEU A 11 3.35 17.11 8.21
N LEU A 12 2.51 18.09 8.60
CA LEU A 12 1.30 18.43 7.85
C LEU A 12 1.62 18.83 6.40
N ARG A 13 2.63 19.68 6.19
CA ARG A 13 3.05 20.10 4.85
C ARG A 13 3.62 18.96 4.02
N GLN A 14 4.35 18.04 4.63
CA GLN A 14 4.83 16.84 3.95
C GLN A 14 3.66 15.94 3.55
N ALA A 15 2.73 15.67 4.47
CA ALA A 15 1.54 14.87 4.20
C ALA A 15 0.68 15.49 3.08
N GLN A 16 0.52 16.83 3.08
CA GLN A 16 -0.18 17.54 2.00
C GLN A 16 0.44 17.30 0.63
N LYS A 17 1.77 17.41 0.53
CA LYS A 17 2.50 17.15 -0.71
C LYS A 17 2.40 15.69 -1.15
N THR A 18 2.56 14.75 -0.21
CA THR A 18 2.51 13.30 -0.50
C THR A 18 1.11 12.85 -0.93
N LEU A 19 0.07 13.41 -0.32
CA LEU A 19 -1.33 13.02 -0.57
C LEU A 19 -2.01 13.89 -1.63
N GLY A 20 -1.34 14.94 -2.14
CA GLY A 20 -1.92 15.88 -3.11
C GLY A 20 -3.13 16.64 -2.56
N THR A 21 -3.11 17.00 -1.28
CA THR A 21 -4.25 17.66 -0.62
C THR A 21 -3.94 19.12 -0.28
N GLU A 22 -4.94 19.99 -0.44
CA GLU A 22 -4.77 21.43 -0.23
C GLU A 22 -5.19 21.89 1.17
N THR A 23 -6.13 21.18 1.80
CA THR A 23 -6.71 21.58 3.10
C THR A 23 -6.29 20.65 4.21
N ILE A 24 -6.12 21.19 5.43
CA ILE A 24 -5.76 20.41 6.63
C ILE A 24 -6.76 19.27 6.85
N LYS A 25 -8.06 19.57 6.74
CA LYS A 25 -9.13 18.57 6.86
C LYS A 25 -8.96 17.46 5.83
N GLY A 26 -8.76 17.83 4.56
CA GLY A 26 -8.58 16.85 3.48
C GLY A 26 -7.34 15.97 3.70
N THR A 27 -6.24 16.54 4.17
CA THR A 27 -5.02 15.79 4.50
C THR A 27 -5.26 14.80 5.63
N VAL A 28 -5.93 15.22 6.70
CA VAL A 28 -6.25 14.34 7.85
C VAL A 28 -7.17 13.21 7.41
N GLU A 29 -8.23 13.50 6.66
CA GLU A 29 -9.16 12.48 6.16
C GLU A 29 -8.47 11.47 5.22
N ALA A 30 -7.65 11.95 4.28
CA ALA A 30 -6.88 11.10 3.39
C ALA A 30 -5.88 10.22 4.16
N SER A 31 -5.18 10.80 5.14
CA SER A 31 -4.22 10.07 5.98
C SER A 31 -4.88 8.94 6.75
N LEU A 32 -6.03 9.22 7.38
CA LEU A 32 -6.80 8.20 8.11
C LEU A 32 -7.27 7.09 7.18
N ARG A 33 -7.77 7.44 5.99
CA ARG A 33 -8.21 6.46 4.99
C ARG A 33 -7.05 5.56 4.54
N SER A 34 -5.86 6.12 4.31
CA SER A 34 -4.67 5.35 3.94
C SER A 34 -4.25 4.37 5.04
N VAL A 35 -4.31 4.77 6.31
CA VAL A 35 -4.00 3.87 7.44
C VAL A 35 -5.00 2.72 7.52
N ILE A 36 -6.31 3.01 7.37
CA ILE A 36 -7.35 1.96 7.35
C ILE A 36 -7.10 0.99 6.20
N GLN A 37 -6.85 1.50 4.99
CA GLN A 37 -6.60 0.67 3.81
C GLN A 37 -5.37 -0.22 4.01
N ARG A 38 -4.27 0.34 4.55
CA ARG A 38 -3.06 -0.42 4.85
C ARG A 38 -3.32 -1.52 5.89
N GLY A 39 -4.11 -1.23 6.93
CA GLY A 39 -4.51 -2.22 7.93
C GLY A 39 -5.36 -3.35 7.34
N GLN A 40 -6.27 -3.04 6.41
CA GLN A 40 -7.07 -4.05 5.71
C GLN A 40 -6.21 -4.94 4.81
N LEU A 41 -5.27 -4.34 4.07
CA LEU A 41 -4.32 -5.09 3.24
C LEU A 41 -3.42 -6.00 4.09
N GLN A 42 -2.96 -5.53 5.25
CA GLN A 42 -2.18 -6.37 6.17
C GLN A 42 -2.99 -7.55 6.68
N LYS A 43 -4.23 -7.31 7.15
CA LYS A 43 -5.12 -8.39 7.58
C LYS A 43 -5.40 -9.41 6.49
N LEU A 44 -5.55 -8.94 5.25
CA LEU A 44 -5.72 -9.81 4.09
C LEU A 44 -4.45 -10.64 3.84
N ALA A 45 -3.26 -10.02 3.89
CA ALA A 45 -1.99 -10.72 3.75
C ALA A 45 -1.79 -11.78 4.84
N ASP A 46 -2.14 -11.46 6.08
CA ASP A 46 -2.06 -12.39 7.22
C ASP A 46 -3.07 -13.54 7.05
N ALA A 47 -4.29 -13.25 6.58
CA ALA A 47 -5.35 -14.24 6.38
C ALA A 47 -5.12 -15.17 5.18
N LEU A 48 -4.47 -14.67 4.12
CA LEU A 48 -4.08 -15.48 2.96
C LEU A 48 -2.97 -16.49 3.30
N GLY A 49 -2.34 -16.35 4.48
CA GLY A 49 -1.22 -17.16 4.90
C GLY A 49 0.04 -16.87 4.07
N THR A 50 1.20 -17.20 4.62
CA THR A 50 2.44 -17.14 3.85
C THR A 50 2.44 -18.32 2.88
N ILE A 51 2.25 -18.08 1.58
CA ILE A 51 2.58 -19.09 0.58
C ILE A 51 4.11 -19.17 0.60
N PRO A 52 4.74 -20.30 0.99
CA PRO A 52 6.18 -20.44 0.87
C PRO A 52 6.50 -20.45 -0.62
N LEU A 53 6.82 -19.29 -1.16
CA LEU A 53 7.33 -19.18 -2.51
C LEU A 53 8.80 -19.58 -2.43
N ASP A 54 9.09 -20.79 -2.87
CA ASP A 54 10.45 -21.29 -2.98
C ASP A 54 11.17 -20.51 -4.10
N LEU A 55 11.82 -19.42 -3.69
CA LEU A 55 12.54 -18.49 -4.55
C LEU A 55 13.97 -18.98 -4.86
N THR A 56 14.26 -20.27 -4.69
CA THR A 56 15.54 -20.82 -5.14
C THR A 56 15.73 -20.56 -6.65
N PRO A 57 16.95 -20.20 -7.10
CA PRO A 57 17.22 -19.91 -8.52
C PRO A 57 16.77 -21.02 -9.48
N GLU A 58 16.85 -22.27 -9.04
CA GLU A 58 16.43 -23.46 -9.80
C GLU A 58 14.90 -23.51 -10.00
N ARG A 59 14.13 -23.20 -8.96
CA ARG A 59 12.66 -23.17 -8.99
C ARG A 59 12.13 -21.94 -9.73
N LEU A 60 12.82 -20.81 -9.64
CA LEU A 60 12.53 -19.61 -10.44
C LEU A 60 12.75 -19.84 -11.95
N ARG A 61 13.81 -20.57 -12.33
CA ARG A 61 14.08 -20.93 -13.73
C ARG A 61 12.98 -21.83 -14.29
N SER A 62 12.50 -22.82 -13.54
CA SER A 62 11.40 -23.69 -13.99
C SER A 62 10.05 -22.97 -14.12
N HIS A 63 9.79 -21.94 -13.31
CA HIS A 63 8.57 -21.11 -13.45
C HIS A 63 8.63 -20.19 -14.68
N ARG A 64 9.82 -19.73 -15.09
CA ARG A 64 10.00 -18.89 -16.29
C ARG A 64 9.63 -19.63 -17.58
N HIS A 65 9.84 -20.95 -17.64
CA HIS A 65 9.54 -21.78 -18.81
C HIS A 65 8.05 -22.10 -19.00
N LYS A 66 7.21 -21.81 -17.99
CA LYS A 66 5.74 -22.00 -18.08
C LYS A 66 4.98 -20.79 -18.61
N ARG A 67 5.68 -19.70 -18.95
CA ARG A 67 5.07 -18.58 -19.66
C ARG A 67 4.82 -19.03 -21.09
N THR A 68 3.59 -19.45 -21.39
CA THR A 68 3.10 -19.46 -22.77
C THR A 68 3.40 -18.09 -23.36
N PRO A 69 4.00 -17.99 -24.57
CA PRO A 69 4.18 -16.71 -25.22
C PRO A 69 2.79 -16.08 -25.35
N HIS A 70 2.66 -14.86 -24.85
CA HIS A 70 1.50 -14.03 -25.10
C HIS A 70 1.40 -13.90 -26.63
N VAL A 71 0.42 -14.56 -27.23
CA VAL A 71 0.09 -14.33 -28.64
C VAL A 71 -0.42 -12.88 -28.68
N SER A 72 0.39 -12.00 -29.27
CA SER A 72 -0.08 -10.71 -29.73
C SER A 72 -0.91 -10.95 -30.98
N GLY A 73 -2.23 -10.78 -30.85
CA GLY A 73 -3.17 -10.65 -31.96
C GLY A 73 -3.80 -9.27 -31.90
#